data_AF-A0AAW9SHM9-F1
#
_entry.id   AF-A0AAW9SHM9-F1
#
_cell.length_a   1.000
_cell.length_b   1.000
_cell.length_c   1.000
_cell.angle_alpha   90.00
_cell.angle_beta   90.00
_cell.angle_gamma   90.00
#
_symmetry.space_group_name_H-M   'P 1'
#
loop_
_entity.id
_entity.type
_entity.pdbx_description
1 polymer ?
#
loop_
_entity_poly.entity_id
_entity_poly.type
_entity_poly.pdbx_seq_one_letter_code
_entity_poly.pdbx_strand_id
1 'polypeptide(L)' 'MKPTLEDLLAGVPAQEGNGGKPLAPSVSASKAKTAEPVTQIEKTTANAKRVLDEEAKAHADKTAQLKAAREARDGTGQN' A
#
# COMPACT_ATOMS: atom_id res chain seq x y z
N MET A 1 -4.87 -36.68 -59.94
CA MET A 1 -5.91 -35.71 -59.54
C MET A 1 -5.22 -34.48 -58.99
N LYS A 2 -5.77 -33.28 -59.19
CA LYS A 2 -5.16 -32.04 -58.67
C LYS A 2 -5.65 -31.89 -57.22
N PRO A 3 -4.77 -31.68 -56.22
CA PRO A 3 -5.23 -31.39 -54.87
C PRO A 3 -6.06 -30.11 -54.90
N THR A 4 -7.23 -30.12 -54.25
CA THR A 4 -8.08 -28.95 -54.15
C THR A 4 -7.58 -28.04 -53.01
N LEU A 5 -8.04 -26.78 -52.97
CA LEU A 5 -7.61 -25.86 -51.92
C LEU A 5 -8.05 -26.34 -50.53
N GLU A 6 -9.16 -27.06 -50.47
CA GLU A 6 -9.73 -27.64 -49.27
C GLU A 6 -8.84 -28.75 -48.69
N ASP A 7 -8.20 -29.57 -49.56
CA ASP A 7 -7.23 -30.61 -49.14
C ASP A 7 -6.00 -29.99 -48.46
N LEU A 8 -5.60 -28.77 -48.86
CA LEU A 8 -4.47 -28.07 -48.26
C LEU A 8 -4.81 -27.50 -46.87
N LEU A 9 -6.09 -27.20 -46.62
CA LEU A 9 -6.55 -26.57 -45.39
C LEU A 9 -7.01 -27.60 -44.33
N ALA A 10 -7.15 -28.87 -44.69
CA ALA A 10 -7.63 -29.94 -43.82
C ALA A 10 -6.78 -30.15 -42.55
N GLY A 11 -5.51 -29.73 -42.55
CA GLY A 11 -4.60 -29.83 -41.41
C GLY A 11 -4.50 -28.58 -40.54
N VAL A 12 -5.17 -27.49 -40.90
CA VAL A 12 -5.10 -26.22 -40.16
C VAL A 12 -6.23 -26.19 -39.12
N PRO A 13 -5.92 -26.15 -37.81
CA PRO A 13 -6.94 -26.03 -36.79
C PRO A 13 -7.79 -24.78 -37.02
N ALA A 14 -9.12 -24.92 -36.98
CA ALA A 14 -10.04 -23.80 -37.07
C ALA A 14 -9.76 -22.81 -35.93
N GLN A 15 -9.37 -21.59 -36.29
CA GLN A 15 -8.96 -20.60 -35.30
C GLN A 15 -10.18 -19.81 -34.80
N GLU A 16 -10.90 -20.37 -33.84
CA GLU A 16 -11.93 -19.65 -33.09
C GLU A 16 -11.25 -18.86 -31.95
N GLY A 17 -10.75 -17.67 -32.27
CA GLY A 17 -10.12 -16.76 -31.30
C GLY A 17 -9.38 -15.59 -31.95
N ASN A 18 -8.82 -14.69 -31.13
CA ASN A 18 -8.15 -13.43 -31.52
C ASN A 18 -6.81 -13.63 -32.29
N GLY A 19 -6.72 -14.57 -33.23
CA GLY A 19 -5.56 -14.70 -34.11
C GLY A 19 -4.23 -14.97 -33.39
N GLY A 20 -4.23 -15.53 -32.17
CA GLY A 20 -3.03 -15.70 -31.35
C GLY A 20 -2.44 -14.40 -30.80
N LYS A 21 -3.15 -13.26 -30.95
CA LYS A 21 -2.73 -11.98 -30.40
C LYS A 21 -3.18 -11.88 -28.93
N PRO A 22 -2.31 -11.42 -28.02
CA PRO A 22 -2.71 -11.10 -26.65
C PRO A 22 -3.91 -10.17 -26.68
N LEU A 23 -4.92 -10.44 -25.84
CA LEU A 23 -6.03 -9.53 -25.63
C LEU A 23 -5.45 -8.17 -25.23
N ALA A 24 -5.76 -7.13 -26.00
CA ALA A 24 -5.38 -5.77 -25.63
C ALA A 24 -5.93 -5.49 -24.23
N PRO A 25 -5.11 -5.06 -23.26
CA PRO A 25 -5.59 -4.76 -21.92
C PRO A 25 -6.66 -3.67 -22.05
N SER A 26 -7.93 -4.03 -21.82
CA SER A 26 -9.01 -3.07 -21.85
C SER A 26 -8.85 -2.15 -20.63
N VAL A 27 -8.74 -0.86 -20.91
CA VAL A 27 -8.50 0.23 -19.93
C VAL A 27 -9.54 0.24 -18.80
N SER A 28 -10.65 -0.48 -18.96
CA SER A 28 -11.72 -0.64 -17.97
C SER A 28 -11.33 -1.42 -16.71
N ALA A 29 -10.27 -2.24 -16.74
CA ALA A 29 -9.76 -2.92 -15.54
C ALA A 29 -8.85 -2.03 -14.67
N SER A 30 -8.38 -0.89 -15.20
CA SER A 30 -7.49 0.04 -14.49
C SER A 30 -8.22 0.99 -13.55
N LYS A 31 -9.53 0.81 -13.35
CA LYS A 31 -10.33 1.58 -12.38
C LYS A 31 -10.29 0.95 -10.98
N ALA A 32 -9.18 0.33 -10.60
CA ALA A 32 -8.83 0.26 -9.19
C ALA A 32 -8.36 1.66 -8.82
N LYS A 33 -9.00 2.29 -7.82
CA LYS A 33 -8.59 3.60 -7.30
C LYS A 33 -7.13 3.53 -6.87
N THR A 34 -6.21 3.89 -7.74
CA THR A 34 -4.81 4.06 -7.39
C THR A 34 -4.78 5.27 -6.47
N ALA A 35 -4.65 5.02 -5.17
CA ALA A 35 -4.16 6.06 -4.27
C ALA A 35 -2.90 6.64 -4.92
N GLU A 36 -2.75 7.96 -4.89
CA GLU A 36 -1.57 8.60 -5.47
C GLU A 36 -0.31 7.89 -4.96
N PRO A 37 0.68 7.65 -5.83
CA PRO A 37 1.87 6.91 -5.45
C PRO A 37 2.57 7.64 -4.30
N VAL A 38 2.48 7.07 -3.09
CA VAL A 38 3.06 7.65 -1.88
C VAL A 38 4.56 7.82 -2.10
N THR A 39 5.00 9.07 -2.15
CA THR A 39 6.39 9.40 -2.44
C THR A 39 7.30 8.95 -1.30
N GLN A 40 8.59 8.74 -1.57
CA GLN A 40 9.56 8.42 -0.52
C GLN A 40 9.61 9.51 0.56
N ILE A 41 9.41 10.77 0.16
CA ILE A 41 9.37 11.94 1.05
C ILE A 41 8.16 11.87 2.00
N GLU A 42 6.99 11.46 1.50
CA GLU A 42 5.80 11.28 2.34
C GLU A 42 6.02 10.17 3.38
N LYS A 43 6.66 9.07 2.99
CA LYS A 43 7.00 7.98 3.94
C LYS A 43 7.95 8.46 5.03
N THR A 44 9.00 9.20 4.67
CA THR A 44 9.93 9.76 5.67
C THR A 44 9.23 10.77 6.56
N THR A 45 8.34 11.59 6.01
CA THR A 45 7.56 12.58 6.78
C THR A 45 6.61 11.89 7.77
N ALA A 46 5.93 10.83 7.35
CA ALA A 46 5.05 10.06 8.22
C ALA A 46 5.82 9.40 9.37
N ASN A 47 6.99 8.82 9.07
CA ASN A 47 7.85 8.23 10.09
C ASN A 47 8.38 9.28 11.07
N ALA A 48 8.84 10.43 10.58
CA ALA A 48 9.33 11.51 11.43
C ALA A 48 8.23 12.02 12.38
N LYS A 49 7.00 12.21 11.88
CA LYS A 49 5.86 12.59 12.71
C LYS A 49 5.60 11.56 13.81
N ARG A 50 5.60 10.28 13.46
CA ARG A 50 5.40 9.20 14.43
C ARG A 50 6.42 9.22 15.56
N VAL A 51 7.71 9.40 15.23
CA VAL A 51 8.77 9.47 16.24
C VAL A 51 8.56 10.67 17.18
N LEU A 52 8.24 11.84 16.63
CA LEU A 52 7.98 13.04 17.44
C LEU A 52 6.77 12.86 18.37
N ASP A 53 5.70 12.22 17.90
CA ASP A 53 4.51 11.96 18.71
C ASP A 53 4.81 10.96 19.85
N GLU A 54 5.60 9.91 19.57
CA GLU A 54 6.04 8.94 20.57
C GLU A 54 6.93 9.59 21.64
N GLU A 55 7.87 10.46 21.25
CA GLU A 55 8.72 11.23 22.16
C GLU A 55 7.92 12.22 23.01
N ALA A 56 6.98 12.96 22.39
CA ALA A 56 6.11 13.89 23.09
C ALA A 56 5.28 13.18 24.16
N LYS A 57 4.76 11.99 23.84
CA LYS A 57 4.02 11.15 24.79
C LYS A 57 4.92 10.70 25.95
N ALA A 58 6.11 10.17 25.65
CA ALA A 58 7.05 9.75 26.69
C ALA A 58 7.45 10.91 27.62
N HIS A 59 7.62 12.11 27.07
CA HIS A 59 7.92 13.31 27.85
C HIS A 59 6.74 13.72 28.75
N ALA A 60 5.51 13.67 28.23
CA ALA A 60 4.30 13.95 29.00
C ALA A 60 4.15 12.95 30.17
N ASP A 61 4.31 11.66 29.91
CA ASP A 61 4.22 10.60 30.92
C ASP A 61 5.27 10.78 32.02
N LYS A 62 6.53 11.05 31.63
CA LYS A 62 7.62 11.36 32.58
C LYS A 62 7.31 12.59 33.42
N THR A 63 6.79 13.64 32.81
CA THR A 63 6.44 14.88 33.51
C THR A 63 5.32 14.63 34.51
N ALA A 64 4.29 13.87 34.13
CA ALA A 64 3.20 13.49 35.01
C ALA A 64 3.69 12.66 36.20
N GLN A 65 4.57 11.68 35.96
CA GLN A 65 5.16 10.86 37.02
C GLN A 65 6.00 11.71 38.01
N LEU A 66 6.83 12.61 37.49
CA LEU A 66 7.62 13.52 38.33
C LEU A 66 6.73 14.46 39.14
N LYS A 67 5.64 14.96 38.54
CA LYS A 67 4.67 15.80 39.24
C LYS A 67 4.00 15.03 40.38
N ALA A 68 3.50 13.82 40.11
CA ALA A 68 2.89 12.97 41.13
C ALA A 68 3.87 12.64 42.27
N ALA A 69 5.13 12.34 41.95
CA ALA A 69 6.16 12.09 42.97
C ALA A 69 6.44 13.34 43.84
N ARG A 70 6.45 14.53 43.23
CA ARG A 70 6.61 15.80 43.98
C ARG A 70 5.40 16.07 44.87
N GLU A 71 4.20 15.92 44.35
CA GLU A 71 2.96 16.08 45.13
C GLU A 71 2.91 15.11 46.33
N ALA A 72 3.29 13.84 46.12
CA ALA A 72 3.39 12.87 47.21
C ALA A 72 4.42 13.28 48.27
N ARG A 73 5.61 13.71 47.85
CA ARG A 73 6.65 14.19 48.78
C ARG A 73 6.19 15.42 49.56
N ASP A 74 5.66 16.41 48.87
CA ASP A 74 5.27 17.69 49.47
C ASP A 74 4.03 17.53 50.37
N GLY A 75 3.12 16.59 50.05
CA GLY A 75 1.98 16.21 50.89
C GLY A 75 2.37 15.43 52.15
N THR A 76 3.49 14.70 52.15
CA THR A 76 3.98 13.98 53.36
C THR A 76 4.74 14.87 54.35
N GLY A 77 5.10 16.10 53.97
CA GLY A 77 5.85 17.05 54.81
C GLY A 77 5.01 18.00 55.65
N GLN A 78 3.67 17.88 55.63
CA GLN A 78 2.75 18.75 56.38
C GLN A 78 2.15 18.11 57.66
N ASN A 79 2.73 17.02 58.18
CA ASN A 79 2.41 16.47 59.50
C ASN A 79 3.51 16.74 60.51
#